data_AF-A0AAN9W6U4-F1
#
_entry.id   AF-A0AAN9W6U4-F1
#
_cell.length_a   1.000
_cell.length_b   1.000
_cell.length_c   1.000
_cell.angle_alpha   90.00
_cell.angle_beta   90.00
_cell.angle_gamma   90.00
#
_symmetry.space_group_name_H-M   'P 1'
#
loop_
_entity.id
_entity.type
_entity.pdbx_description
1 polymer ?
#
loop_
_entity_poly.entity_id
_entity_poly.type
_entity_poly.pdbx_seq_one_letter_code
_entity_poly.pdbx_strand_id
1 'polypeptide(L)'
;MMYGVNNGASQSSETNEKTKRYRKTSTWSKTEVQVLIQESEKRPCLWDTSRTDYRDRNIRTKNIQEIALVLNKEVEDINNKWQNLRNQFGAERRKCEARKSGSSLQEVYDSKWEYFQAMKFILPACVSTQGISPLEIEIIDGNIEFDAVTETPLPRTPKRKQNRQDSGTQKEALLSKALSLMQKPVDSEQIFGDYVADKLRRAKGIKKKRFRKAVERLMAELSESGDDDDDDVPPILLFNDM
;
A
#
# COMPACT_ATOMS: atom_id res chain seq x y z
N MET A 1 58.88 -41.11 39.35
CA MET A 1 57.41 -41.05 39.28
C MET A 1 57.07 -39.75 38.56
N MET A 2 56.79 -39.80 37.26
CA MET A 2 55.49 -40.14 36.64
C MET A 2 54.66 -38.86 36.35
N TYR A 3 54.59 -38.51 35.04
CA TYR A 3 53.61 -37.71 34.28
C TYR A 3 53.47 -36.20 34.63
N GLY A 4 53.53 -35.20 33.74
CA GLY A 4 53.33 -35.12 32.30
C GLY A 4 51.92 -34.63 31.97
N VAL A 5 51.72 -33.37 31.52
CA VAL A 5 50.65 -32.92 30.58
C VAL A 5 51.04 -31.57 29.96
N ASN A 6 51.30 -31.58 28.64
CA ASN A 6 51.13 -30.43 27.74
C ASN A 6 49.64 -30.30 27.39
N ASN A 7 49.13 -29.07 27.20
CA ASN A 7 48.48 -28.64 25.94
C ASN A 7 47.68 -27.33 26.07
N GLY A 8 47.96 -26.43 25.12
CA GLY A 8 46.93 -25.87 24.24
C GLY A 8 46.02 -24.78 24.79
N ALA A 9 46.53 -23.55 24.87
CA ALA A 9 45.66 -22.37 24.79
C ALA A 9 45.56 -21.94 23.31
N SER A 10 44.70 -22.65 22.58
CA SER A 10 44.33 -22.32 21.22
C SER A 10 43.56 -20.99 21.17
N GLN A 11 43.99 -20.14 20.25
CA GLN A 11 43.28 -18.97 19.76
C GLN A 11 41.86 -19.38 19.32
N SER A 12 40.84 -18.74 19.88
CA SER A 12 39.48 -18.77 19.33
C SER A 12 39.22 -17.42 18.69
N SER A 13 39.54 -17.35 17.39
CA SER A 13 39.05 -16.35 16.47
C SER A 13 37.55 -16.59 16.25
N GLU A 14 36.72 -15.71 16.80
CA GLU A 14 35.30 -15.61 16.44
C GLU A 14 35.16 -15.11 15.00
N THR A 15 35.03 -16.03 14.05
CA THR A 15 34.60 -15.71 12.70
C THR A 15 33.08 -15.56 12.66
N ASN A 16 32.62 -14.31 12.71
CA ASN A 16 31.24 -13.93 12.42
C ASN A 16 30.96 -14.05 10.90
N GLU A 17 30.81 -15.29 10.43
CA GLU A 17 30.39 -15.57 9.05
C GLU A 17 28.88 -15.32 8.92
N LYS A 18 28.56 -14.21 8.24
CA LYS A 18 27.21 -13.93 7.72
C LYS A 18 26.85 -14.98 6.68
N THR A 19 26.29 -16.10 7.11
CA THR A 19 25.78 -17.14 6.21
C THR A 19 24.64 -16.57 5.36
N LYS A 20 24.93 -16.39 4.07
CA LYS A 20 23.94 -16.08 3.03
C LYS A 20 22.97 -17.27 3.02
N ARG A 21 21.83 -17.14 3.71
CA ARG A 21 20.84 -18.23 3.84
C ARG A 21 20.38 -18.65 2.45
N TYR A 22 20.92 -19.77 1.96
CA TYR A 22 20.39 -20.44 0.79
C TYR A 22 19.00 -20.97 1.16
N ARG A 23 17.96 -20.25 0.76
CA ARG A 23 16.58 -20.72 0.95
C ARG A 23 16.38 -21.93 0.07
N LYS A 24 16.19 -23.09 0.69
CA LYS A 24 15.80 -24.33 0.03
C LYS A 24 14.49 -24.05 -0.73
N THR A 25 14.51 -24.14 -2.05
CA THR A 25 13.29 -23.94 -2.84
C THR A 25 12.46 -25.21 -2.75
N SER A 26 11.42 -25.17 -1.93
CA SER A 26 10.45 -26.25 -1.83
C SER A 26 9.75 -26.45 -3.18
N THR A 27 9.79 -27.67 -3.69
CA THR A 27 9.10 -28.05 -4.93
C THR A 27 7.62 -28.30 -4.63
N TRP A 28 6.75 -27.87 -5.55
CA TRP A 28 5.30 -27.95 -5.42
C TRP A 28 4.69 -28.55 -6.68
N SER A 29 4.06 -29.71 -6.54
CA SER A 29 3.22 -30.33 -7.55
C SER A 29 1.84 -29.67 -7.60
N LYS A 30 1.11 -29.88 -8.69
CA LYS A 30 -0.24 -29.33 -8.87
C LYS A 30 -1.22 -29.84 -7.81
N THR A 31 -1.14 -31.13 -7.47
CA THR A 31 -1.98 -31.76 -6.46
C THR A 31 -1.73 -31.19 -5.07
N GLU A 32 -0.47 -30.97 -4.68
CA GLU A 32 -0.13 -30.34 -3.40
C GLU A 32 -0.65 -28.89 -3.33
N VAL A 33 -0.57 -28.14 -4.44
CA VAL A 33 -1.14 -26.78 -4.50
C VAL A 33 -2.65 -26.80 -4.36
N GLN A 34 -3.32 -27.76 -5.00
CA GLN A 34 -4.77 -27.90 -4.91
C GLN A 34 -5.21 -28.27 -3.48
N VAL A 35 -4.52 -29.21 -2.83
CA VAL A 35 -4.78 -29.57 -1.43
C VAL A 35 -4.53 -28.36 -0.51
N LEU A 36 -3.45 -27.60 -0.74
CA LEU A 36 -3.19 -26.37 0.02
C LEU A 36 -4.35 -25.36 -0.09
N ILE A 37 -4.90 -25.17 -1.29
CA ILE A 37 -6.03 -24.26 -1.51
C ILE A 37 -7.27 -24.76 -0.77
N GLN A 38 -7.61 -26.04 -0.89
CA GLN A 38 -8.76 -26.65 -0.22
C GLN A 38 -8.67 -26.58 1.31
N GLU A 39 -7.49 -26.90 1.87
CA GLU A 39 -7.29 -26.83 3.32
C GLU A 39 -7.28 -25.39 3.83
N SER A 40 -6.87 -24.43 3.00
CA SER A 40 -6.94 -23.00 3.32
C SER A 40 -8.36 -22.45 3.23
N GLU A 41 -9.17 -22.91 2.28
CA GLU A 41 -10.59 -22.55 2.12
C GLU A 41 -11.38 -22.89 3.39
N LYS A 42 -11.20 -24.12 3.91
CA LYS A 42 -11.83 -24.60 5.15
C LYS A 42 -11.49 -23.78 6.40
N ARG A 43 -10.46 -22.91 6.33
CA ARG A 43 -9.91 -22.15 7.46
C ARG A 43 -10.03 -20.64 7.23
N PRO A 44 -11.20 -20.03 7.52
CA PRO A 44 -11.44 -18.60 7.31
C PRO A 44 -10.41 -17.67 7.95
N CYS A 45 -9.80 -18.06 9.08
CA CYS A 45 -8.75 -17.27 9.74
C CYS A 45 -7.53 -16.96 8.84
N LEU A 46 -7.34 -17.69 7.73
CA LEU A 46 -6.24 -17.51 6.79
C LEU A 46 -6.52 -16.49 5.68
N TRP A 47 -7.79 -16.19 5.40
CA TRP A 47 -8.18 -15.41 4.22
C TRP A 47 -9.28 -14.37 4.48
N ASP A 48 -10.17 -14.59 5.45
CA ASP A 48 -11.30 -13.72 5.72
C ASP A 48 -10.95 -12.60 6.70
N THR A 49 -10.77 -11.38 6.20
CA THR A 49 -10.42 -10.21 7.01
C THR A 49 -11.55 -9.70 7.90
N SER A 50 -12.79 -10.18 7.69
CA SER A 50 -13.96 -9.75 8.46
C SER A 50 -14.04 -10.44 9.83
N ARG A 51 -13.43 -11.61 9.98
CA ARG A 51 -13.45 -12.40 11.22
C ARG A 51 -12.44 -11.88 12.23
N THR A 52 -12.82 -11.93 13.51
CA THR A 52 -11.93 -11.66 14.65
C THR A 52 -10.71 -12.57 14.64
N ASP A 53 -10.92 -13.84 14.29
CA ASP A 53 -9.91 -14.91 14.26
C ASP A 53 -8.76 -14.63 13.28
N TYR A 54 -9.00 -13.80 12.26
CA TYR A 54 -7.97 -13.39 11.30
C TYR A 54 -6.90 -12.49 11.93
N ARG A 55 -7.27 -11.70 12.95
CA ARG A 55 -6.33 -10.83 13.66
C ARG A 55 -5.47 -11.63 14.64
N ASP A 56 -5.98 -12.75 15.15
CA ASP A 56 -5.25 -13.62 16.06
C ASP A 56 -4.07 -14.30 15.36
N ARG A 57 -2.86 -14.06 15.87
CA ARG A 57 -1.64 -14.67 15.35
C ARG A 57 -1.55 -16.15 15.72
N ASN A 58 -1.98 -16.53 16.91
CA ASN A 58 -1.87 -17.89 17.43
C ASN A 58 -2.79 -18.83 16.65
N ILE A 59 -4.03 -18.40 16.39
CA ILE A 59 -4.98 -19.18 15.58
C ILE A 59 -4.44 -19.40 14.17
N ARG A 60 -3.90 -18.35 13.52
CA ARG A 60 -3.30 -18.48 12.19
C ARG A 60 -2.10 -19.40 12.18
N THR A 61 -1.18 -19.25 13.14
CA THR A 61 -0.01 -20.12 13.23
C THR A 61 -0.40 -21.59 13.43
N LYS A 62 -1.37 -21.86 14.32
CA LYS A 62 -1.90 -23.21 14.53
C LYS A 62 -2.50 -23.80 13.26
N ASN A 63 -3.34 -23.02 12.56
CA ASN A 63 -3.97 -23.48 11.31
C ASN A 63 -2.95 -23.77 10.21
N ILE A 64 -1.91 -22.95 10.07
CA ILE A 64 -0.83 -23.24 9.11
C ILE A 64 -0.03 -24.49 9.54
N GLN A 65 0.20 -24.71 10.83
CA GLN A 65 0.85 -25.93 11.32
C GLN A 65 0.04 -27.18 10.99
N GLU A 66 -1.28 -27.14 11.14
CA GLU A 66 -2.14 -28.25 10.73
C GLU A 66 -2.03 -28.55 9.23
N ILE A 67 -2.03 -27.51 8.38
CA ILE A 67 -1.83 -27.66 6.93
C ILE A 67 -0.45 -28.24 6.62
N ALA A 68 0.59 -27.80 7.35
CA ALA A 68 1.95 -28.30 7.21
C ALA A 68 2.05 -29.80 7.52
N LEU A 69 1.30 -30.29 8.51
CA LEU A 69 1.18 -31.71 8.83
C LEU A 69 0.48 -32.49 7.71
N VAL A 70 -0.63 -31.97 7.16
CA VAL A 70 -1.37 -32.62 6.08
C VAL A 70 -0.53 -32.77 4.81
N LEU A 71 0.25 -31.76 4.47
CA LEU A 71 1.10 -31.74 3.27
C LEU A 71 2.51 -32.28 3.50
N ASN A 72 2.85 -32.65 4.73
CA ASN A 72 4.19 -33.05 5.15
C ASN A 72 5.30 -32.08 4.66
N LYS A 73 5.07 -30.77 4.84
CA LYS A 73 5.99 -29.69 4.47
C LYS A 73 6.27 -28.78 5.65
N GLU A 74 7.30 -27.93 5.52
CA GLU A 74 7.64 -26.97 6.56
C GLU A 74 6.60 -25.83 6.65
N VAL A 75 6.35 -25.35 7.85
CA VAL A 75 5.45 -24.21 8.13
C VAL A 75 5.85 -22.96 7.34
N GLU A 76 7.16 -22.71 7.17
CA GLU A 76 7.65 -21.58 6.35
C GLU A 76 7.29 -21.77 4.87
N ASP A 77 7.41 -22.98 4.33
CA ASP A 77 7.06 -23.30 2.95
C ASP A 77 5.56 -23.12 2.69
N ILE A 78 4.71 -23.59 3.60
CA ILE A 78 3.25 -23.39 3.51
C ILE A 78 2.94 -21.90 3.49
N ASN A 79 3.50 -21.11 4.42
CA ASN A 79 3.28 -19.67 4.48
C ASN A 79 3.72 -18.97 3.19
N ASN A 80 4.93 -19.27 2.71
CA ASN A 80 5.47 -18.67 1.50
C ASN A 80 4.63 -19.03 0.27
N LYS A 81 4.25 -20.30 0.12
CA LYS A 81 3.44 -20.75 -1.00
C LYS A 81 2.05 -20.14 -0.95
N TRP A 82 1.39 -20.15 0.21
CA TRP A 82 0.08 -19.54 0.40
C TRP A 82 0.10 -18.04 0.10
N GLN A 83 1.12 -17.33 0.58
CA GLN A 83 1.29 -15.91 0.26
C GLN A 83 1.46 -15.68 -1.25
N ASN A 84 2.28 -16.50 -1.91
CA ASN A 84 2.48 -16.39 -3.36
C ASN A 84 1.19 -16.65 -4.14
N LEU A 85 0.40 -17.65 -3.74
CA LEU A 85 -0.91 -17.92 -4.34
C LEU A 85 -1.86 -16.74 -4.19
N ARG A 86 -1.96 -16.14 -3.00
CA ARG A 86 -2.80 -14.94 -2.78
C ARG A 86 -2.34 -13.74 -3.61
N ASN A 87 -1.02 -13.52 -3.71
CA ASN A 87 -0.46 -12.46 -4.54
C ASN A 87 -0.81 -12.67 -6.02
N GLN A 88 -0.65 -13.89 -6.52
CA GLN A 88 -0.98 -14.26 -7.89
C GLN A 88 -2.48 -14.12 -8.17
N PHE A 89 -3.34 -14.57 -7.25
CA PHE A 89 -4.79 -14.38 -7.32
C PHE A 89 -5.16 -12.90 -7.41
N GLY A 90 -4.56 -12.05 -6.56
CA GLY A 90 -4.80 -10.60 -6.61
C GLY A 90 -4.35 -9.95 -7.91
N ALA A 91 -3.23 -10.40 -8.49
CA ALA A 91 -2.77 -9.92 -9.80
C ALA A 91 -3.71 -10.35 -10.93
N GLU A 92 -4.13 -11.61 -10.96
CA GLU A 92 -5.09 -12.12 -11.94
C GLU A 92 -6.44 -11.43 -11.82
N ARG A 93 -6.93 -11.20 -10.60
CA ARG A 93 -8.15 -10.43 -10.35
C ARG A 93 -8.10 -9.03 -10.96
N ARG A 94 -7.01 -8.28 -10.74
CA ARG A 94 -6.84 -6.93 -11.32
C ARG A 94 -6.84 -6.96 -12.85
N LYS A 95 -6.23 -7.98 -13.48
CA LYS A 95 -6.29 -8.16 -14.94
C LYS A 95 -7.72 -8.39 -15.42
N CYS A 96 -8.50 -9.16 -14.68
CA CYS A 96 -9.92 -9.39 -14.98
C CYS A 96 -10.74 -8.09 -14.84
N GLU A 97 -10.52 -7.31 -13.78
CA GLU A 97 -11.24 -6.06 -13.50
C GLU A 97 -10.89 -4.93 -14.48
N ALA A 98 -9.61 -4.79 -14.85
CA ALA A 98 -9.15 -3.77 -15.79
C ALA A 98 -9.77 -3.93 -17.18
N ARG A 99 -10.00 -5.17 -17.63
CA ARG A 99 -10.63 -5.45 -18.93
C ARG A 99 -12.13 -5.20 -18.94
N LYS A 100 -12.81 -5.34 -17.80
CA LYS A 100 -14.25 -5.02 -17.66
C LYS A 100 -14.54 -3.53 -17.80
N SER A 101 -13.61 -2.66 -17.41
CA SER A 101 -13.81 -1.20 -17.46
C SER A 101 -13.65 -0.60 -18.85
N GLY A 102 -13.27 -1.39 -19.86
CA GLY A 102 -12.98 -0.92 -21.23
C GLY A 102 -13.70 -1.66 -22.36
N SER A 103 -14.60 -2.61 -22.06
CA SER A 103 -15.32 -3.37 -23.09
C SER A 103 -16.83 -3.23 -22.93
N SER A 104 -17.48 -2.68 -23.95
CA SER A 104 -18.90 -2.94 -24.21
C SER A 104 -19.07 -4.45 -24.46
N LEU A 105 -20.07 -5.05 -23.85
CA LEU A 105 -20.42 -6.48 -23.90
C LEU A 105 -19.52 -7.41 -23.05
N GLN A 106 -19.99 -7.67 -21.83
CA GLN A 106 -20.13 -8.96 -21.13
C GLN A 106 -19.24 -10.19 -21.47
N GLU A 107 -18.02 -10.07 -21.99
CA GLU A 107 -17.08 -11.18 -21.95
C GLU A 107 -16.48 -11.24 -20.54
N VAL A 108 -17.07 -12.11 -19.70
CA VAL A 108 -16.50 -12.47 -18.41
C VAL A 108 -15.16 -13.15 -18.68
N TYR A 109 -14.08 -12.38 -18.65
CA TYR A 109 -12.74 -12.90 -18.83
C TYR A 109 -12.47 -14.00 -17.78
N ASP A 110 -12.34 -15.24 -18.26
CA ASP A 110 -11.86 -16.35 -17.47
C ASP A 110 -10.33 -16.28 -17.41
N SER A 111 -9.80 -16.09 -16.19
CA SER A 111 -8.35 -16.18 -15.98
C SER A 111 -7.86 -17.54 -16.45
N LYS A 112 -6.77 -17.55 -17.23
CA LYS A 112 -6.10 -18.78 -17.68
C LYS A 112 -5.42 -19.55 -16.55
N TRP A 113 -5.42 -19.00 -15.34
CA TRP A 113 -4.76 -19.62 -14.20
C TRP A 113 -5.64 -20.74 -13.61
N GLU A 114 -5.10 -21.97 -13.62
CA GLU A 114 -5.82 -23.18 -13.22
C GLU A 114 -6.41 -23.14 -11.79
N TYR A 115 -5.82 -22.35 -10.89
CA TYR A 115 -6.29 -22.20 -9.50
C TYR A 115 -7.21 -20.99 -9.28
N PHE A 116 -7.48 -20.18 -10.31
CA PHE A 116 -8.24 -18.93 -10.14
C PHE A 116 -9.66 -19.19 -9.63
N GLN A 117 -10.35 -20.17 -10.21
CA GLN A 117 -11.71 -20.55 -9.81
C GLN A 117 -11.72 -21.08 -8.37
N ALA A 118 -10.78 -21.97 -8.04
CA ALA A 118 -10.64 -22.55 -6.71
C ALA A 118 -10.30 -21.52 -5.62
N MET A 119 -9.74 -20.35 -5.97
CA MET A 119 -9.40 -19.29 -5.01
C MET A 119 -10.44 -18.18 -4.91
N LYS A 120 -11.59 -18.29 -5.62
CA LYS A 120 -12.65 -17.28 -5.57
C LYS A 120 -13.29 -17.11 -4.20
N PHE A 121 -13.20 -18.09 -3.31
CA PHE A 121 -13.68 -17.97 -1.92
C PHE A 121 -13.02 -16.81 -1.16
N ILE A 122 -11.82 -16.38 -1.56
CA ILE A 122 -11.10 -15.27 -0.93
C ILE A 122 -11.77 -13.92 -1.22
N LEU A 123 -12.64 -13.85 -2.25
CA LEU A 123 -13.40 -12.65 -2.51
C LEU A 123 -14.26 -12.33 -1.29
N PRO A 124 -14.36 -11.05 -0.89
CA PRO A 124 -15.35 -10.66 0.11
C PRO A 124 -16.68 -11.26 -0.34
N ALA A 125 -17.38 -11.96 0.56
CA ALA A 125 -18.73 -12.41 0.30
C ALA A 125 -19.51 -11.17 -0.14
N CYS A 126 -19.70 -11.05 -1.45
CA CYS A 126 -20.56 -10.04 -2.01
C CYS A 126 -21.92 -10.47 -1.47
N VAL A 127 -22.40 -9.80 -0.41
CA VAL A 127 -23.83 -9.67 -0.21
C VAL A 127 -24.33 -9.24 -1.58
N SER A 128 -25.01 -10.18 -2.25
CA SER A 128 -25.68 -9.94 -3.50
C SER A 128 -26.71 -8.85 -3.21
N THR A 129 -26.29 -7.59 -3.28
CA THR A 129 -27.19 -6.51 -3.65
C THR A 129 -27.57 -6.78 -5.09
N GLN A 130 -28.57 -7.66 -5.25
CA GLN A 130 -29.51 -7.46 -6.35
C GLN A 130 -29.89 -5.99 -6.28
N GLY A 131 -29.66 -5.28 -7.39
CA GLY A 131 -29.43 -3.83 -7.39
C GLY A 131 -30.35 -3.06 -6.46
N ILE A 132 -29.78 -2.54 -5.37
CA ILE A 132 -30.40 -1.45 -4.64
C ILE A 132 -29.96 -0.19 -5.38
N SER A 133 -30.89 0.37 -6.14
CA SER A 133 -30.83 1.73 -6.67
C SER A 133 -30.39 2.68 -5.55
N PRO A 134 -29.45 3.63 -5.77
CA PRO A 134 -28.98 4.57 -4.74
C PRO A 134 -30.04 5.49 -4.09
N LEU A 135 -31.33 5.26 -4.32
CA LEU A 135 -32.42 6.11 -3.85
C LEU A 135 -33.21 5.58 -2.65
N GLU A 136 -32.92 4.38 -2.16
CA GLU A 136 -33.58 3.85 -0.96
C GLU A 136 -32.55 3.29 0.02
N ILE A 137 -32.00 4.17 0.86
CA ILE A 137 -31.46 3.79 2.16
C ILE A 137 -32.40 4.41 3.19
N GLU A 138 -33.33 3.60 3.68
CA GLU A 138 -34.00 3.88 4.94
C GLU A 138 -33.00 3.62 6.07
N ILE A 139 -32.78 4.64 6.89
CA ILE A 139 -31.93 4.60 8.07
C ILE A 139 -32.65 3.73 9.11
N ILE A 140 -32.06 2.60 9.48
CA ILE A 140 -32.47 1.82 10.66
C ILE A 140 -31.44 2.08 11.75
N ASP A 141 -31.93 2.68 12.83
CA ASP A 141 -31.26 2.99 14.09
C ASP A 141 -30.58 1.77 14.72
N GLY A 142 -29.40 1.99 15.31
CA GLY A 142 -28.66 0.98 16.05
C GLY A 142 -27.37 1.52 16.68
N ASN A 143 -27.53 2.37 17.70
CA ASN A 143 -26.61 2.67 18.81
C ASN A 143 -25.09 2.61 18.55
N ILE A 144 -24.49 3.76 18.25
CA ILE A 144 -23.10 4.05 18.60
C ILE A 144 -23.14 5.03 19.77
N GLU A 145 -22.89 4.54 20.98
CA GLU A 145 -22.44 5.37 22.10
C GLU A 145 -21.05 5.93 21.74
N PHE A 146 -20.98 7.24 21.50
CA PHE A 146 -19.72 7.96 21.45
C PHE A 146 -19.70 8.98 22.58
N ASP A 147 -18.81 8.72 23.52
CA ASP A 147 -18.60 9.46 24.76
C ASP A 147 -18.20 10.92 24.50
N ALA A 148 -18.66 11.80 25.37
CA ALA A 148 -18.72 13.24 25.20
C ALA A 148 -17.37 13.94 25.42
N VAL A 149 -16.97 14.82 24.50
CA VAL A 149 -16.10 15.99 24.81
C VAL A 149 -16.50 17.19 23.92
N THR A 150 -17.27 18.07 24.56
CA THR A 150 -17.36 19.55 24.45
C THR A 150 -17.43 20.24 23.07
N GLU A 151 -18.66 20.68 22.76
CA GLU A 151 -19.00 21.66 21.73
C GLU A 151 -18.39 23.05 21.99
N THR A 152 -17.87 23.68 20.93
CA THR A 152 -17.90 25.15 20.78
C THR A 152 -18.88 25.45 19.63
N PRO A 153 -19.86 26.36 19.76
CA PRO A 153 -21.03 26.38 18.87
C PRO A 153 -20.75 27.16 17.59
N LEU A 154 -21.00 26.56 16.42
CA LEU A 154 -21.19 27.28 15.17
C LEU A 154 -22.68 27.28 14.75
N PRO A 155 -23.19 28.37 14.14
CA PRO A 155 -24.61 28.66 14.05
C PRO A 155 -25.34 27.83 12.98
N ARG A 156 -26.63 27.58 13.26
CA ARG A 156 -27.56 26.85 12.38
C ARG A 156 -27.95 27.66 11.13
N THR A 157 -28.14 26.89 10.06
CA THR A 157 -28.57 27.13 8.67
C THR A 157 -29.54 28.29 8.38
N PRO A 158 -29.72 28.63 7.08
CA PRO A 158 -31.05 28.39 6.53
C PRO A 158 -31.06 27.51 5.27
N LYS A 159 -32.08 26.66 5.23
CA LYS A 159 -32.46 25.72 4.18
C LYS A 159 -32.57 26.43 2.83
N ARG A 160 -31.77 26.04 1.84
CA ARG A 160 -31.90 26.55 0.46
C ARG A 160 -32.74 25.58 -0.37
N LYS A 161 -33.91 26.09 -0.80
CA LYS A 161 -34.80 25.52 -1.83
C LYS A 161 -33.99 24.99 -3.02
N GLN A 162 -34.31 23.77 -3.44
CA GLN A 162 -33.88 23.21 -4.71
C GLN A 162 -34.35 24.12 -5.86
N ASN A 163 -33.40 24.61 -6.66
CA ASN A 163 -33.67 25.08 -8.02
C ASN A 163 -32.97 24.10 -8.98
N ARG A 164 -33.75 23.29 -9.70
CA ARG A 164 -33.29 22.23 -10.62
C ARG A 164 -32.93 22.78 -12.00
N GLN A 165 -32.11 23.82 -12.08
CA GLN A 165 -31.65 24.38 -13.35
C GLN A 165 -30.19 24.82 -13.28
N ASP A 166 -29.25 23.90 -13.02
CA ASP A 166 -27.81 24.18 -13.26
C ASP A 166 -26.89 22.94 -13.25
N SER A 167 -27.37 21.75 -13.64
CA SER A 167 -26.54 20.54 -13.61
C SER A 167 -25.58 20.42 -14.81
N GLY A 168 -25.79 21.20 -15.87
CA GLY A 168 -24.96 21.18 -17.08
C GLY A 168 -23.65 21.95 -16.90
N THR A 169 -23.76 23.19 -16.43
CA THR A 169 -22.62 24.12 -16.21
C THR A 169 -21.66 23.62 -15.14
N GLN A 170 -22.15 23.01 -14.06
CA GLN A 170 -21.29 22.44 -13.02
C GLN A 170 -20.51 21.22 -13.53
N LYS A 171 -21.11 20.40 -14.38
CA LYS A 171 -20.42 19.27 -15.03
C LYS A 171 -19.38 19.76 -16.02
N GLU A 172 -19.69 20.78 -16.80
CA GLU A 172 -18.75 21.42 -17.74
C GLU A 172 -17.60 22.12 -17.01
N ALA A 173 -17.87 22.80 -15.90
CA ALA A 173 -16.84 23.42 -15.07
C ALA A 173 -15.93 22.37 -14.41
N LEU A 174 -16.51 21.26 -13.93
CA LEU A 174 -15.73 20.13 -13.40
C LEU A 174 -14.88 19.47 -14.48
N LEU A 175 -15.44 19.27 -15.68
CA LEU A 175 -14.74 18.69 -16.81
C LEU A 175 -13.61 19.61 -17.31
N SER A 176 -13.88 20.92 -17.43
CA SER A 176 -12.90 21.93 -17.79
C SER A 176 -11.75 21.98 -16.79
N LYS A 177 -12.05 21.93 -15.49
CA LYS A 177 -11.04 21.85 -14.42
C LYS A 177 -10.23 20.57 -14.49
N ALA A 178 -10.87 19.42 -14.77
CA ALA A 178 -10.17 18.14 -14.93
C ALA A 178 -9.23 18.15 -16.16
N LEU A 179 -9.69 18.67 -17.30
CA LEU A 179 -8.89 18.82 -18.51
C LEU A 179 -7.69 19.74 -18.28
N SER A 180 -7.89 20.87 -17.57
CA SER A 180 -6.79 21.77 -17.20
C SER A 180 -5.75 21.10 -16.32
N LEU A 181 -6.15 20.23 -15.38
CA LEU A 181 -5.21 19.50 -14.52
C LEU A 181 -4.47 18.39 -15.28
N MET A 182 -5.13 17.73 -16.23
CA MET A 182 -4.53 16.66 -17.03
C MET A 182 -3.61 17.16 -18.15
N GLN A 183 -3.88 18.35 -18.68
CA GLN A 183 -3.10 18.95 -19.78
C GLN A 183 -1.97 19.86 -19.31
N LYS A 184 -1.84 20.12 -18.00
CA LYS A 184 -0.68 20.83 -17.48
C LYS A 184 0.56 19.96 -17.67
N PRO A 185 1.58 20.43 -18.42
CA PRO A 185 2.86 19.72 -18.46
C PRO A 185 3.37 19.69 -17.02
N VAL A 186 3.64 18.49 -16.52
CA VAL A 186 4.25 18.33 -15.20
C VAL A 186 5.68 18.84 -15.34
N ASP A 187 5.99 19.93 -14.67
CA ASP A 187 7.34 20.51 -14.65
C ASP A 187 8.31 19.60 -13.86
N SER A 188 9.61 19.79 -14.08
CA SER A 188 10.65 19.01 -13.41
C SER A 188 10.59 19.16 -11.89
N GLU A 189 10.19 20.33 -11.43
CA GLU A 189 10.11 20.72 -10.03
C GLU A 189 8.96 20.00 -9.32
N GLN A 190 7.78 19.87 -9.95
CA GLN A 190 6.68 19.09 -9.42
C GLN A 190 7.01 17.60 -9.39
N ILE A 191 7.66 17.05 -10.43
CA ILE A 191 8.12 15.65 -10.44
C ILE A 191 9.06 15.39 -9.25
N PHE A 192 10.01 16.31 -9.01
CA PHE A 192 10.91 16.22 -7.88
C PHE A 192 10.18 16.36 -6.53
N GLY A 193 9.25 17.31 -6.43
CA GLY A 193 8.40 17.49 -5.23
C GLY A 193 7.60 16.24 -4.88
N ASP A 194 6.98 15.61 -5.89
CA ASP A 194 6.23 14.37 -5.74
C ASP A 194 7.13 13.20 -5.32
N TYR A 195 8.34 13.12 -5.87
CA TYR A 195 9.35 12.14 -5.47
C TYR A 195 9.77 12.31 -4.00
N VAL A 196 10.10 13.53 -3.58
CA VAL A 196 10.47 13.85 -2.19
C VAL A 196 9.30 13.54 -1.25
N ALA A 197 8.07 13.87 -1.65
CA ALA A 197 6.86 13.58 -0.89
C ALA A 197 6.61 12.07 -0.72
N ASP A 198 6.79 11.26 -1.77
CA ASP A 198 6.66 9.79 -1.69
C ASP A 198 7.71 9.19 -0.74
N LYS A 199 8.97 9.64 -0.81
CA LYS A 199 10.03 9.22 0.12
C LYS A 199 9.69 9.59 1.58
N LEU A 200 9.16 10.80 1.83
CA LEU A 200 8.69 11.23 3.15
C LEU A 200 7.52 10.41 3.68
N ARG A 201 6.57 10.03 2.80
CA ARG A 201 5.38 9.26 3.17
C ARG A 201 5.73 7.83 3.58
N ARG A 202 6.72 7.23 2.92
CA ARG A 202 7.21 5.86 3.22
C ARG A 202 8.09 5.78 4.46
N ALA A 203 8.82 6.84 4.79
CA ALA A 203 9.62 6.90 6.00
C ALA A 203 8.72 6.91 7.25
N LYS A 204 9.13 6.21 8.31
CA LYS A 204 8.39 6.14 9.59
C LYS A 204 9.25 6.55 10.77
N GLY A 205 8.59 7.05 11.83
CA GLY A 205 9.23 7.37 13.11
C GLY A 205 10.35 8.41 13.00
N ILE A 206 11.44 8.16 13.72
CA ILE A 206 12.58 9.10 13.85
C ILE A 206 13.23 9.41 12.50
N LYS A 207 13.28 8.44 11.59
CA LYS A 207 13.87 8.63 10.25
C LYS A 207 13.08 9.65 9.41
N LYS A 208 11.74 9.67 9.51
CA LYS A 208 10.89 10.66 8.84
C LYS A 208 11.14 12.07 9.37
N LYS A 209 11.22 12.23 10.69
CA LYS A 209 11.52 13.52 11.34
C LYS A 209 12.90 14.06 10.92
N ARG A 210 13.92 13.20 10.89
CA ARG A 210 15.27 13.58 10.44
C ARG A 210 15.32 13.96 8.97
N PHE A 211 14.67 13.18 8.10
CA PHE A 211 14.61 13.47 6.67
C PHE A 211 13.91 14.80 6.39
N ARG A 212 12.76 15.06 7.03
CA ARG A 212 12.05 16.33 6.92
C ARG A 212 12.92 17.51 7.35
N LYS A 213 13.54 17.43 8.52
CA LYS A 213 14.41 18.50 9.04
C LYS A 213 15.64 18.75 8.16
N ALA A 214 16.18 17.71 7.51
CA ALA A 214 17.30 17.85 6.59
C ALA A 214 16.90 18.59 5.30
N VAL A 215 15.73 18.27 4.73
CA VAL A 215 15.20 18.98 3.56
C VAL A 215 14.91 20.44 3.91
N GLU A 216 14.23 20.71 5.04
CA GLU A 216 13.94 22.08 5.49
C GLU A 216 15.21 22.91 5.70
N ARG A 217 16.27 22.31 6.26
CA ARG A 217 17.56 23.00 6.46
C ARG A 217 18.24 23.36 5.15
N LEU A 218 18.32 22.43 4.20
CA LEU A 218 18.93 22.67 2.90
C LEU A 218 18.19 23.77 2.11
N MET A 219 16.86 23.81 2.20
CA MET A 219 16.08 24.86 1.55
C MET A 219 16.31 26.24 2.18
N ALA A 220 16.46 26.32 3.50
CA ALA A 220 16.75 27.57 4.20
C ALA A 220 18.16 28.10 3.87
N GLU A 221 19.16 27.23 3.88
CA GLU A 221 20.56 27.57 3.55
C GLU A 221 20.71 28.15 2.14
N LEU A 222 19.99 27.58 1.16
CA LEU A 222 19.98 28.08 -0.21
C LEU A 222 19.13 29.34 -0.42
N SER A 223 18.26 29.69 0.53
CA SER A 223 17.46 30.93 0.47
C SER A 223 18.17 32.11 1.13
N GLU A 224 19.18 31.86 1.97
CA GLU A 224 19.98 32.89 2.66
C GLU A 224 21.19 33.37 1.83
N SER A 225 21.48 32.74 0.68
CA SER A 225 22.69 33.01 -0.12
C SER A 225 22.45 33.84 -1.39
N GLY A 226 21.37 34.61 -1.49
CA GLY A 226 21.09 35.38 -2.70
C GLY A 226 20.19 36.57 -2.42
N ASP A 227 20.81 37.68 -1.99
CA ASP A 227 20.28 39.05 -2.07
C ASP A 227 21.38 40.09 -1.72
N ASP A 228 22.62 39.97 -2.23
CA ASP A 228 23.69 40.97 -1.97
C ASP A 228 24.69 41.17 -3.15
N ASP A 229 24.24 41.12 -4.43
CA ASP A 229 25.11 41.45 -5.57
C ASP A 229 24.36 42.20 -6.71
N ASP A 230 23.69 43.30 -6.36
CA ASP A 230 23.31 44.35 -7.33
C ASP A 230 23.67 45.71 -6.71
N ASP A 231 24.88 46.20 -6.99
CA ASP A 231 25.25 47.62 -7.23
C ASP A 231 26.77 47.85 -7.08
N ASP A 232 27.55 47.43 -8.06
CA ASP A 232 28.84 48.08 -8.34
C ASP A 232 29.19 47.91 -9.84
N VAL A 233 28.36 48.50 -10.69
CA VAL A 233 28.76 48.80 -12.08
C VAL A 233 29.55 50.10 -12.03
N PRO A 234 30.87 50.09 -12.24
CA PRO A 234 31.63 51.33 -12.29
C PRO A 234 31.17 52.17 -13.49
N PRO A 235 30.99 53.49 -13.33
CA PRO A 235 30.47 54.34 -14.39
C PRO A 235 31.41 54.32 -15.59
N ILE A 236 30.86 53.97 -16.75
CA ILE A 236 31.53 54.09 -18.04
C ILE A 236 31.86 55.56 -18.25
N LEU A 237 33.17 55.90 -18.19
CA LEU A 237 33.66 57.19 -18.62
C LEU A 237 33.39 57.34 -20.11
N LEU A 238 32.35 58.10 -20.45
CA LEU A 238 32.18 58.72 -21.74
C LEU A 238 33.32 59.71 -21.95
N PHE A 239 34.41 59.24 -22.57
CA PHE A 239 35.33 60.13 -23.28
C PHE A 239 34.61 60.62 -24.54
N ASN A 240 33.84 61.70 -24.36
CA ASN A 240 33.71 62.71 -25.40
C ASN A 240 34.98 63.55 -25.33
N ASP A 241 35.79 63.54 -26.39
CA ASP A 241 36.16 64.76 -27.09
C ASP A 241 37.04 64.46 -28.31
N MET A 242 36.57 65.00 -29.45
CA MET A 242 37.30 65.56 -30.61
C MET A 242 38.19 64.67 -31.48
#